data_AF-A0A2S8EVI5-F1
#
_entry.id   AF-A0A2S8EVI5-F1
#
_cell.length_a   1.000
_cell.length_b   1.000
_cell.length_c   1.000
_cell.angle_alpha   90.00
_cell.angle_beta   90.00
_cell.angle_gamma   90.00
#
_symmetry.space_group_name_H-M   'P 1'
#
loop_
_entity.id
_entity.type
_entity.pdbx_description
1 polymer ?
#
loop_
_entity_poly.entity_id
_entity_poly.type
_entity_poly.pdbx_seq_one_letter_code
_entity_poly.pdbx_strand_id
1 'polypeptide(L)'
;MAGPCARPPLFGKEMTMSYEDTAMTQRSAAGARGTEAAPDDGACPACGAGQPGPGTIATVFRHGESWAVVRGIPAAICPACGEEFVDDATAMRLDMMRGQDFADERPAEMMEVPVFDYRPTGGRAS
;
A
#
# COMPACT_ATOMS: atom_id res chain seq x y z
N MET A 1 -20.36 -25.78 0.88
CA MET A 1 -18.96 -26.18 0.62
C MET A 1 -18.18 -24.92 0.30
N ALA A 2 -17.46 -24.36 1.29
CA ALA A 2 -16.59 -23.21 1.07
C ALA A 2 -15.31 -23.70 0.39
N GLY A 3 -15.04 -23.21 -0.82
CA GLY A 3 -13.81 -23.52 -1.55
C GLY A 3 -12.57 -22.95 -0.82
N PRO A 4 -11.38 -23.53 -1.03
CA PRO A 4 -10.17 -23.04 -0.40
C PRO A 4 -9.88 -21.62 -0.91
N CYS A 5 -9.82 -20.67 0.03
CA CYS A 5 -9.30 -19.34 -0.21
C CYS A 5 -7.81 -19.48 -0.54
N ALA A 6 -7.51 -19.68 -1.82
CA ALA A 6 -6.14 -19.71 -2.31
C ALA A 6 -5.57 -18.31 -2.12
N ARG A 7 -4.65 -18.19 -1.15
CA ARG A 7 -3.88 -16.96 -0.90
C ARG A 7 -3.15 -16.58 -2.20
N PRO A 8 -3.41 -15.41 -2.80
CA PRO A 8 -2.49 -14.90 -3.81
C PRO A 8 -1.13 -14.62 -3.13
N PRO A 9 0.00 -14.76 -3.85
CA PRO A 9 1.29 -14.37 -3.32
C PRO A 9 1.25 -12.89 -2.96
N LEU A 10 1.92 -12.53 -1.86
CA LEU A 10 2.17 -11.16 -1.42
C LEU A 10 3.07 -10.48 -2.46
N PHE A 11 2.50 -10.15 -3.62
CA PHE A 11 3.14 -9.25 -4.56
C PHE A 11 3.02 -7.88 -3.94
N GLY A 12 4.14 -7.37 -3.41
CA GLY A 12 4.24 -6.01 -2.94
C GLY A 12 3.66 -5.08 -4.00
N LYS A 13 2.51 -4.48 -3.70
CA LYS A 13 1.96 -3.41 -4.52
C LYS A 13 2.95 -2.26 -4.35
N GLU A 14 3.84 -2.08 -5.32
CA GLU A 14 4.63 -0.86 -5.43
C GLU A 14 3.62 0.29 -5.56
N MET A 15 3.45 1.03 -4.47
CA MET A 15 2.64 2.25 -4.47
C MET A 15 3.51 3.36 -5.04
N THR A 16 3.67 3.38 -6.35
CA THR A 16 4.24 4.50 -7.08
C THR A 16 3.25 5.66 -7.02
N MET A 17 3.26 6.40 -5.91
CA MET A 17 2.65 7.73 -5.83
C MET A 17 3.49 8.70 -6.65
N SER A 18 3.23 8.80 -7.96
CA SER A 18 3.71 9.90 -8.78
C SER A 18 2.83 11.13 -8.51
N TYR A 19 3.17 11.93 -7.51
CA TYR A 19 2.52 13.21 -7.24
C TYR A 19 3.17 14.33 -8.07
N GLU A 20 3.06 14.21 -9.40
CA GLU A 20 3.45 15.27 -10.33
C GLU A 20 2.22 15.69 -11.13
N ASP A 21 1.29 16.40 -10.48
CA ASP A 21 0.41 17.33 -11.18
C ASP A 21 -0.12 18.41 -10.21
N THR A 22 0.79 19.21 -9.66
CA THR A 22 0.43 20.42 -8.91
C THR A 22 0.64 21.65 -9.79
N ALA A 23 -0.24 21.84 -10.77
CA ALA A 23 -0.53 23.16 -11.36
C ALA A 23 -1.75 23.12 -12.29
N MET A 24 -2.95 23.32 -11.75
CA MET A 24 -3.93 24.25 -12.34
C MET A 24 -5.13 24.47 -11.42
N THR A 25 -5.18 25.67 -10.86
CA THR A 25 -6.27 26.18 -10.02
C THR A 25 -7.27 26.95 -10.87
N GLN A 26 -8.55 26.70 -10.58
CA GLN A 26 -9.78 27.50 -10.82
C GLN A 26 -10.57 27.37 -12.14
N ARG A 27 -11.81 26.85 -12.00
CA ARG A 27 -13.06 27.53 -12.40
C ARG A 27 -14.28 26.93 -11.66
N SER A 28 -15.23 27.82 -11.38
CA SER A 28 -16.22 27.79 -10.30
C SER A 28 -17.46 26.88 -10.45
N ALA A 29 -18.01 26.53 -9.28
CA ALA A 29 -19.43 26.45 -8.87
C ALA A 29 -20.48 25.69 -9.71
N ALA A 30 -21.00 24.58 -9.15
CA ALA A 30 -22.44 24.31 -8.98
C ALA A 30 -22.64 22.99 -8.23
N GLY A 31 -23.66 22.93 -7.38
CA GLY A 31 -23.84 21.91 -6.35
C GLY A 31 -23.93 20.47 -6.84
N ALA A 32 -23.27 19.58 -6.10
CA ALA A 32 -23.67 18.19 -5.98
C ALA A 32 -23.88 17.93 -4.49
N ARG A 33 -25.13 17.57 -4.16
CA ARG A 33 -25.49 17.00 -2.87
C ARG A 33 -24.54 15.82 -2.64
N GLY A 34 -23.73 15.89 -1.58
CA GLY A 34 -22.96 14.74 -1.13
C GLY A 34 -23.95 13.64 -0.85
N THR A 35 -23.91 12.58 -1.65
CA THR A 35 -24.62 11.35 -1.35
C THR A 35 -24.06 10.85 -0.03
N GLU A 36 -24.90 10.86 1.00
CA GLU A 36 -24.61 10.24 2.29
C GLU A 36 -24.18 8.80 2.00
N ALA A 37 -22.88 8.51 2.21
CA ALA A 37 -22.37 7.16 2.13
C ALA A 37 -23.20 6.33 3.12
N ALA A 38 -23.89 5.32 2.61
CA ALA A 38 -24.60 4.34 3.42
C ALA A 38 -23.64 3.80 4.51
N PRO A 39 -24.15 3.41 5.69
CA PRO A 39 -23.31 2.84 6.72
C PRO A 39 -22.55 1.66 6.10
N ASP A 40 -21.22 1.78 6.09
CA ASP A 40 -20.36 0.67 5.73
C ASP A 40 -20.69 -0.46 6.71
N ASP A 41 -21.25 -1.56 6.21
CA ASP A 41 -21.60 -2.77 6.97
C ASP A 41 -20.37 -3.37 7.69
N GLY A 42 -19.21 -2.72 7.52
CA GLY A 42 -17.91 -3.10 7.99
C GLY A 42 -17.28 -4.17 7.10
N ALA A 43 -18.01 -4.60 6.06
CA ALA A 43 -17.52 -5.52 5.07
C ALA A 43 -16.31 -4.94 4.35
N CYS A 44 -15.29 -5.77 4.14
CA CYS A 44 -14.08 -5.38 3.44
C CYS A 44 -14.42 -4.75 2.07
N PRO A 45 -14.04 -3.50 1.78
CA PRO A 45 -14.40 -2.84 0.54
C PRO A 45 -13.74 -3.47 -0.69
N ALA A 46 -12.66 -4.24 -0.51
CA ALA A 46 -11.93 -4.89 -1.60
C ALA A 46 -12.59 -6.19 -2.08
N CYS A 47 -13.22 -6.97 -1.19
CA CYS A 47 -13.77 -8.28 -1.54
C CYS A 47 -15.23 -8.48 -1.12
N GLY A 48 -15.82 -7.52 -0.39
CA GLY A 48 -17.18 -7.61 0.16
C GLY A 48 -17.36 -8.67 1.25
N ALA A 49 -16.29 -9.33 1.68
CA ALA A 49 -16.32 -10.43 2.65
C ALA A 49 -15.37 -10.18 3.81
N GLY A 50 -15.82 -10.50 5.03
CA GLY A 50 -15.05 -10.34 6.26
C GLY A 50 -14.97 -8.89 6.73
N GLN A 51 -14.78 -8.72 8.04
CA GLN A 51 -14.60 -7.43 8.69
C GLN A 51 -13.10 -7.15 8.84
N PRO A 52 -12.54 -6.08 8.24
CA PRO A 52 -11.17 -5.66 8.54
C PRO A 52 -11.00 -5.39 10.04
N GLY A 53 -9.98 -6.00 10.63
CA GLY A 53 -9.66 -5.88 12.07
C GLY A 53 -8.24 -5.34 12.29
N PRO A 54 -7.91 -4.85 13.48
CA PRO A 54 -6.60 -4.26 13.76
C PRO A 54 -5.46 -5.26 13.58
N GLY A 55 -4.35 -4.79 13.02
CA GLY A 55 -3.12 -5.54 12.81
C GLY A 55 -1.93 -4.62 12.53
N THR A 56 -0.81 -5.22 12.16
CA THR A 56 0.40 -4.50 11.78
C THR A 56 1.00 -5.08 10.52
N ILE A 57 1.47 -4.23 9.64
CA ILE A 57 2.08 -4.61 8.35
C ILE A 57 3.53 -4.12 8.27
N ALA A 58 4.20 -4.55 7.22
CA ALA A 58 5.51 -4.06 6.82
C ALA A 58 5.50 -3.76 5.32
N THR A 59 6.13 -2.67 4.91
CA THR A 59 6.26 -2.29 3.51
C THR A 59 7.70 -1.90 3.19
N VAL A 60 8.03 -1.94 1.90
CA VAL A 60 9.33 -1.50 1.38
C VAL A 60 9.10 -0.24 0.57
N PHE A 61 9.74 0.86 0.97
CA PHE A 61 9.77 2.10 0.22
C PHE A 61 11.02 2.14 -0.65
N ARG A 62 10.85 2.67 -1.86
CA ARG A 62 11.95 2.97 -2.77
C ARG A 62 12.05 4.48 -2.97
N HIS A 63 13.27 5.01 -2.90
CA HIS A 63 13.59 6.37 -3.29
C HIS A 63 14.84 6.35 -4.18
N GLY A 64 14.67 6.57 -5.48
CA GLY A 64 15.76 6.42 -6.45
C GLY A 64 16.33 4.99 -6.46
N GLU A 65 17.57 4.85 -5.98
CA GLU A 65 18.28 3.57 -5.85
C GLU A 65 18.28 3.04 -4.39
N SER A 66 17.78 3.82 -3.43
CA SER A 66 17.67 3.46 -2.02
C SER A 66 16.40 2.66 -1.74
N TRP A 67 16.49 1.74 -0.78
CA TRP A 67 15.38 0.93 -0.29
C TRP A 67 15.32 1.03 1.24
N ALA A 68 14.12 1.27 1.77
CA ALA A 68 13.86 1.31 3.20
C ALA A 68 12.72 0.36 3.55
N VAL A 69 12.95 -0.50 4.55
CA VAL A 69 11.91 -1.39 5.07
C VAL A 69 11.30 -0.75 6.31
N VAL A 70 10.00 -0.45 6.26
CA VAL A 70 9.26 0.10 7.40
C VAL A 70 8.31 -0.98 7.92
N ARG A 71 8.43 -1.31 9.21
CA ARG A 71 7.67 -2.39 9.88
C ARG A 71 6.86 -1.85 11.05
N GLY A 72 5.85 -2.61 11.47
CA GLY A 72 5.01 -2.24 12.62
C GLY A 72 4.02 -1.13 12.29
N ILE A 73 3.66 -1.00 11.02
CA ILE A 73 2.70 0.00 10.53
C ILE A 73 1.31 -0.45 10.97
N PRO A 74 0.57 0.34 11.77
CA PRO A 74 -0.82 0.01 12.11
C PRO A 74 -1.68 -0.04 10.85
N ALA A 75 -2.48 -1.09 10.72
CA ALA A 75 -3.42 -1.26 9.62
C ALA A 75 -4.64 -2.06 10.07
N ALA A 76 -5.75 -1.90 9.37
CA ALA A 76 -6.84 -2.87 9.41
C ALA A 76 -6.60 -3.93 8.33
N ILE A 77 -6.67 -5.21 8.69
CA ILE A 77 -6.39 -6.33 7.79
C ILE A 77 -7.65 -7.16 7.65
N CYS A 78 -8.08 -7.41 6.41
CA CYS A 78 -9.22 -8.30 6.16
C CYS A 78 -8.81 -9.77 6.36
N PRO A 79 -9.47 -10.53 7.24
CA PRO A 79 -9.14 -11.94 7.47
C PRO A 79 -9.53 -12.85 6.30
N ALA A 80 -10.40 -12.39 5.39
CA ALA A 80 -10.87 -13.17 4.25
C ALA A 80 -9.92 -13.10 3.05
N CYS A 81 -9.48 -11.90 2.65
CA CYS A 81 -8.61 -11.72 1.47
C CYS A 81 -7.19 -11.26 1.77
N GLY A 82 -6.91 -10.78 2.98
CA GLY A 82 -5.61 -10.25 3.37
C GLY A 82 -5.35 -8.81 2.90
N GLU A 83 -6.34 -8.09 2.36
CA GLU A 83 -6.17 -6.67 2.02
C GLU A 83 -5.87 -5.85 3.28
N GLU A 84 -4.93 -4.93 3.14
CA GLU A 84 -4.38 -4.09 4.20
C GLU A 84 -4.86 -2.65 4.00
N PHE A 85 -5.45 -2.06 5.03
CA PHE A 85 -5.99 -0.70 5.01
C PHE A 85 -5.23 0.13 6.03
N VAL A 86 -4.49 1.13 5.55
CA VAL A 86 -3.76 2.10 6.36
C VAL A 86 -4.61 3.36 6.47
N ASP A 87 -4.80 3.88 7.68
CA ASP A 87 -5.57 5.10 7.88
C ASP A 87 -4.79 6.35 7.44
N ASP A 88 -5.52 7.46 7.23
CA ASP A 88 -4.93 8.71 6.74
C ASP A 88 -3.82 9.24 7.65
N ALA A 89 -3.98 9.12 8.97
CA ALA A 89 -2.99 9.58 9.93
C ALA A 89 -1.67 8.80 9.83
N THR A 90 -1.76 7.47 9.70
CA THR A 90 -0.61 6.58 9.51
C THR A 90 0.02 6.81 8.14
N ALA A 91 -0.78 6.96 7.08
CA ALA A 91 -0.29 7.27 5.74
C ALA A 91 0.47 8.59 5.70
N MET A 92 -0.08 9.67 6.28
CA MET A 92 0.60 10.97 6.39
C MET A 92 1.92 10.85 7.14
N ARG A 93 1.96 10.08 8.23
CA ARG A 93 3.19 9.89 9.00
C ARG A 93 4.24 9.13 8.22
N LEU A 94 3.85 8.09 7.48
CA LEU A 94 4.76 7.36 6.59
C LEU A 94 5.34 8.27 5.50
N ASP A 95 4.54 9.18 4.95
CA ASP A 95 5.00 10.16 3.98
C ASP A 95 6.00 11.15 4.58
N MET A 96 5.76 11.63 5.80
CA MET A 96 6.71 12.50 6.51
C MET A 96 8.03 11.78 6.80
N MET A 97 7.97 10.52 7.26
CA MET A 97 9.15 9.70 7.48
C MET A 97 9.95 9.49 6.19
N ARG A 98 9.25 9.27 5.07
CA ARG A 98 9.88 9.04 3.76
C ARG A 98 10.72 10.23 3.30
N GLY A 99 10.27 11.46 3.54
CA GLY A 99 11.06 12.70 3.46
C GLY A 99 12.15 12.74 2.37
N GLN A 100 13.29 13.36 2.67
CA GLN A 100 14.49 13.32 1.82
C GLN A 100 15.16 11.95 1.92
N ASP A 101 14.52 10.88 1.41
CA ASP A 101 15.04 9.50 1.49
C ASP A 101 15.32 9.03 2.92
N PHE A 102 14.36 9.26 3.83
CA PHE A 102 14.50 8.93 5.26
C PHE A 102 15.70 9.61 5.95
N ALA A 103 16.27 10.69 5.40
CA ALA A 103 17.48 11.34 5.93
C ALA A 103 17.37 11.80 7.39
N ASP A 104 16.17 12.10 7.87
CA ASP A 104 15.91 12.51 9.26
C ASP A 104 15.67 11.32 10.20
N GLU A 105 15.55 10.11 9.66
CA GLU A 105 15.26 8.89 10.40
C GLU A 105 16.54 8.09 10.69
N ARG A 106 16.63 7.57 11.92
CA ARG A 106 17.68 6.63 12.29
C ARG A 106 17.15 5.20 12.13
N PRO A 107 17.72 4.37 11.25
CA PRO A 107 17.25 3.00 11.08
C PRO A 107 17.46 2.19 12.37
N ALA A 108 16.44 1.44 12.76
CA ALA A 108 16.51 0.51 13.88
C ALA A 108 17.44 -0.68 13.59
N GLU A 109 17.58 -1.04 12.31
CA GLU A 109 18.35 -2.17 11.82
C GLU A 109 18.78 -1.89 10.37
N MET A 110 19.97 -2.36 9.99
CA MET A 110 20.45 -2.36 8.61
C MET A 110 20.47 -3.79 8.10
N MET A 111 20.04 -4.01 6.86
CA MET A 111 20.09 -5.31 6.21
C MET A 111 20.62 -5.20 4.78
N GLU A 112 21.35 -6.21 4.33
CA GLU A 112 21.79 -6.32 2.92
C GLU A 112 20.65 -6.91 2.08
N VAL A 113 20.34 -6.24 0.96
CA VAL A 113 19.27 -6.68 0.04
C VAL A 113 19.91 -7.24 -1.23
N PRO A 114 19.95 -8.56 -1.42
CA PRO A 114 20.46 -9.15 -2.65
C PRO A 114 19.52 -8.87 -3.83
N VAL A 115 20.09 -8.46 -4.96
CA VAL A 115 19.35 -8.20 -6.21
C VAL A 115 19.64 -9.33 -7.20
N PHE A 116 18.59 -9.87 -7.82
CA PHE A 116 18.68 -10.96 -8.79
C PHE A 116 18.07 -10.55 -10.13
N ASP A 117 18.76 -10.85 -11.23
CA ASP A 117 18.19 -10.72 -12.57
C ASP A 117 17.24 -11.87 -12.88
N TYR A 118 16.03 -11.54 -13.34
CA TYR A 118 15.11 -12.55 -13.86
C TYR A 118 15.64 -13.17 -15.16
N ARG A 119 15.79 -14.51 -15.18
CA ARG A 119 16.19 -15.26 -16.37
C ARG A 119 15.08 -16.22 -16.78
N PRO A 120 14.34 -15.95 -17.87
CA PRO A 120 13.31 -16.88 -18.34
C PRO A 120 13.98 -18.18 -18.81
N THR A 121 13.52 -19.31 -18.27
CA THR A 121 13.97 -20.63 -18.71
C THR A 121 13.28 -21.01 -20.01
N GLY A 122 14.03 -21.08 -21.13
CA GLY A 122 13.67 -21.93 -22.27
C GLY A 122 12.71 -21.37 -23.32
N GLY A 123 12.83 -20.09 -23.71
CA GLY A 123 12.27 -19.64 -24.98
C GLY A 123 13.20 -20.03 -26.14
N ARG A 124 12.87 -21.08 -26.91
CA ARG A 124 13.51 -21.29 -28.21
C ARG A 124 13.19 -20.06 -29.07
N ALA A 125 14.20 -19.28 -29.42
CA ALA A 125 14.10 -18.31 -30.49
C ALA A 125 13.76 -19.08 -31.77
N SER A 126 12.59 -18.80 -32.35
CA SER A 126 12.26 -19.21 -33.71
C SER A 126 12.97 -18.30 -34.71
#